data_AF-A0A2V9S9H5-F1
#
_entry.id   AF-A0A2V9S9H5-F1
#
_cell.length_a   1.000
_cell.length_b   1.000
_cell.length_c   1.000
_cell.angle_alpha   90.00
_cell.angle_beta   90.00
_cell.angle_gamma   90.00
#
_symmetry.space_group_name_H-M   'P 1'
#
loop_
_entity.id
_entity.type
_entity.pdbx_description
1 polymer ?
#
loop_
_entity_poly.entity_id
_entity_poly.type
_entity_poly.pdbx_seq_one_letter_code
_entity_poly.pdbx_strand_id
1 'polypeptide(L)'
;MLPAFIFCLFLLTLFASADQTKPDQPTRISKQTRMDLIRGFNSELVYIRSPFPMGKKGLILKDGKLSPSGQELQQMMAMWGPAAKPGDQARISAIIIKDDRIHFEINGGPVKKQKWYQRIQVGGGGGMTQIAPNDPNANPRGSYVDLVFNHYVPELTPQELKDLLHPVFDFNAKSAVEAYLDTLPPKVQNAIKGHEVLVGMNREMVVTSKGRAPKKIREKDGDTEYEDWIYGEPPHDVDFVRFVADEVVRVEIMKVSGEKVVRTEKEVNLEQPTVAQNPAQPEVRPANAPTLRRPGEEPDSRSPASAPDGRRAPRPAAPPDLGGAGPTGPSPN
;
A
#
# COMPACT_ATOMS: atom_id res chain seq x y z
N MET A 1 53.78 38.56 69.83
CA MET A 1 52.63 39.46 69.60
C MET A 1 53.06 40.50 68.59
N LEU A 2 52.46 40.49 67.40
CA LEU A 2 52.84 41.32 66.26
C LEU A 2 51.55 41.88 65.64
N PRO A 3 51.41 43.20 65.41
CA PRO A 3 50.41 43.76 64.52
C PRO A 3 51.07 44.18 63.18
N ALA A 4 50.60 43.81 61.98
CA ALA A 4 49.36 44.19 61.29
C ALA A 4 49.27 45.73 61.08
N PHE A 5 49.01 46.33 59.91
CA PHE A 5 48.48 45.93 58.59
C PHE A 5 48.55 47.24 57.73
N ILE A 6 48.88 47.27 56.43
CA ILE A 6 47.94 47.42 55.29
C ILE A 6 48.78 47.80 54.05
N PHE A 7 48.67 47.02 52.98
CA PHE A 7 49.09 47.41 51.62
C PHE A 7 47.91 47.16 50.69
N CYS A 8 47.36 48.23 50.10
CA CYS A 8 46.28 48.15 49.11
C CYS A 8 46.84 47.68 47.76
N LEU A 9 46.35 46.56 47.26
CA LEU A 9 46.62 46.08 45.89
C LEU A 9 45.36 46.27 45.04
N PHE A 10 45.42 47.19 44.07
CA PHE A 10 44.40 47.35 43.04
C PHE A 10 44.55 46.22 42.00
N LEU A 11 43.54 45.36 41.90
CA LEU A 11 43.42 44.32 40.87
C LEU A 11 42.53 44.86 39.74
N LEU A 12 43.12 45.16 38.58
CA LEU A 12 42.40 45.52 37.36
C LEU A 12 41.90 44.23 36.68
N THR A 13 40.59 43.99 36.75
CA THR A 13 39.92 42.90 36.05
C THR A 13 39.59 43.30 34.61
N LEU A 14 40.17 42.59 33.65
CA LEU A 14 39.78 42.61 32.23
C LEU A 14 38.39 41.96 32.08
N PHE A 15 37.37 42.75 31.76
CA PHE A 15 36.10 42.23 31.27
C PHE A 15 36.26 41.89 29.77
N ALA A 16 36.40 40.60 29.47
CA ALA A 16 36.16 40.09 28.13
C ALA A 16 34.64 40.08 27.89
N SER A 17 34.14 41.03 27.08
CA SER A 17 32.79 40.97 26.54
C SER A 17 32.71 39.78 25.58
N ALA A 18 32.14 38.68 26.05
CA ALA A 18 31.66 37.62 25.19
C ALA A 18 30.49 38.19 24.37
N ASP A 19 30.73 38.39 23.08
CA ASP A 19 29.70 38.74 22.11
C ASP A 19 28.70 37.57 22.08
N GLN A 20 27.54 37.75 22.72
CA GLN A 20 26.46 36.79 22.68
C GLN A 20 25.85 36.84 21.28
N THR A 21 26.31 35.96 20.39
CA THR A 21 25.63 35.67 19.13
C THR A 21 24.22 35.19 19.45
N LYS A 22 23.25 36.10 19.35
CA LYS A 22 21.82 35.79 19.37
C LYS A 22 21.59 34.72 18.29
N PRO A 23 20.94 33.58 18.60
CA PRO A 23 20.70 32.55 17.59
C PRO A 23 19.94 33.18 16.43
N ASP A 24 20.49 33.03 15.23
CA ASP A 24 19.98 33.57 13.99
C ASP A 24 18.50 33.18 13.87
N GLN A 25 17.60 34.15 14.04
CA GLN A 25 16.18 33.85 13.92
C GLN A 25 15.93 33.53 12.45
N PRO A 26 15.39 32.33 12.13
CA PRO A 26 15.25 31.93 10.74
C PRO A 26 14.44 32.99 10.01
N THR A 27 14.95 33.51 8.90
CA THR A 27 14.30 34.61 8.17
C THR A 27 12.91 34.19 7.68
N ARG A 28 11.99 35.15 7.52
CA ARG A 28 10.67 34.86 6.97
C ARG A 28 10.78 34.36 5.53
N ILE A 29 9.95 33.39 5.17
CA ILE A 29 9.97 32.77 3.84
C ILE A 29 9.93 33.78 2.69
N SER A 30 10.83 33.62 1.72
CA SER A 30 10.87 34.44 0.51
C SER A 30 9.72 34.11 -0.46
N LYS A 31 9.41 35.03 -1.38
CA LYS A 31 8.41 34.79 -2.44
C LYS A 31 8.81 33.64 -3.36
N GLN A 32 10.11 33.49 -3.63
CA GLN A 32 10.65 32.46 -4.50
C GLN A 32 10.46 31.08 -3.86
N THR A 33 10.93 30.93 -2.63
CA THR A 33 10.79 29.70 -1.84
C THR A 33 9.33 29.32 -1.67
N ARG A 34 8.45 30.30 -1.40
CA ARG A 34 7.00 30.08 -1.36
C ARG A 34 6.48 29.43 -2.64
N MET A 35 6.93 29.90 -3.81
CA MET A 35 6.52 29.35 -5.10
C MET A 35 7.09 27.94 -5.32
N ASP A 36 8.35 27.73 -4.95
CA ASP A 36 9.02 26.45 -5.13
C ASP A 36 8.40 25.36 -4.26
N LEU A 37 8.07 25.66 -3.00
CA LEU A 37 7.32 24.76 -2.12
C LEU A 37 5.93 24.45 -2.67
N ILE A 38 5.20 25.46 -3.17
CA ILE A 38 3.88 25.24 -3.75
C ILE A 38 3.97 24.29 -4.95
N ARG A 39 4.96 24.46 -5.82
CA ARG A 39 5.14 23.61 -7.00
C ARG A 39 5.60 22.20 -6.64
N GLY A 40 6.52 22.07 -5.68
CA GLY A 40 7.09 20.77 -5.29
C GLY A 40 6.09 19.83 -4.61
N PHE A 41 5.19 20.37 -3.81
CA PHE A 41 4.25 19.55 -3.01
C PHE A 41 2.86 19.42 -3.63
N ASN A 42 2.51 20.25 -4.61
CA ASN A 42 1.20 20.14 -5.22
C ASN A 42 1.08 18.83 -6.00
N SER A 43 0.06 18.04 -5.69
CA SER A 43 -0.22 16.72 -6.26
C SER A 43 0.76 15.61 -5.88
N GLU A 44 1.59 15.82 -4.86
CA GLU A 44 2.48 14.79 -4.32
C GLU A 44 1.66 13.66 -3.67
N LEU A 45 2.07 12.41 -3.95
CA LEU A 45 1.52 11.22 -3.31
C LEU A 45 2.30 10.96 -2.02
N VAL A 46 1.58 10.74 -0.93
CA VAL A 46 2.12 10.47 0.39
C VAL A 46 1.40 9.31 1.04
N TYR A 47 2.07 8.65 1.98
CA TYR A 47 1.42 7.69 2.87
C TYR A 47 1.11 8.33 4.21
N ILE A 48 -0.06 8.03 4.75
CA ILE A 48 -0.52 8.59 6.00
C ILE A 48 0.15 7.88 7.17
N ARG A 49 0.71 8.64 8.12
CA ARG A 49 1.27 8.09 9.38
C ARG A 49 0.36 8.32 10.58
N SER A 50 -0.41 9.40 10.56
CA SER A 50 -1.36 9.76 11.62
C SER A 50 -2.78 9.77 11.08
N PRO A 51 -3.79 9.24 11.81
CA PRO A 51 -5.15 9.16 11.32
C PRO A 51 -5.76 10.55 11.14
N PHE A 52 -6.35 10.80 9.97
CA PHE A 52 -7.06 12.05 9.66
C PHE A 52 -8.57 11.88 9.91
N PRO A 53 -9.21 12.78 10.66
CA PRO A 53 -10.66 12.78 10.81
C PRO A 53 -11.33 13.38 9.58
N MET A 54 -12.56 12.94 9.29
CA MET A 54 -13.46 13.67 8.39
C MET A 54 -14.08 14.89 9.08
N GLY A 55 -14.61 15.80 8.27
CA GLY A 55 -15.34 16.97 8.72
C GLY A 55 -14.51 18.25 8.64
N LYS A 56 -14.98 19.31 9.31
CA LYS A 56 -14.40 20.66 9.19
C LYS A 56 -13.13 20.87 10.02
N LYS A 57 -12.84 19.99 10.97
CA LYS A 57 -11.67 20.05 11.85
C LYS A 57 -10.65 19.00 11.39
N GLY A 58 -9.51 19.47 10.92
CA GLY A 58 -8.36 18.64 10.54
C GLY A 58 -7.37 18.51 11.69
N LEU A 59 -6.11 18.23 11.34
CA LEU A 59 -5.01 18.15 12.29
C LEU A 59 -4.24 19.48 12.35
N ILE A 60 -3.59 19.73 13.47
CA ILE A 60 -2.62 20.80 13.66
C ILE A 60 -1.33 20.13 14.11
N LEU A 61 -0.24 20.43 13.42
CA LEU A 61 1.10 20.01 13.76
C LEU A 61 1.89 21.23 14.21
N LYS A 62 2.33 21.22 15.47
CA LYS A 62 3.14 22.30 16.04
C LYS A 62 4.25 21.71 16.88
N ASP A 63 5.50 22.09 16.61
CA ASP A 63 6.68 21.62 17.33
C ASP A 63 6.73 20.07 17.43
N GLY A 64 6.37 19.39 16.34
CA GLY A 64 6.32 17.92 16.25
C GLY A 64 5.13 17.26 16.96
N LYS A 65 4.26 18.04 17.62
CA LYS A 65 3.08 17.54 18.35
C LYS A 65 1.80 17.74 17.54
N LEU A 66 0.97 16.70 17.52
CA LEU A 66 -0.32 16.70 16.83
C LEU A 66 -1.45 17.05 17.77
N SER A 67 -2.38 17.87 17.29
CA SER A 67 -3.68 18.11 17.92
C SER A 67 -4.80 18.12 16.88
N PRO A 68 -6.00 17.60 17.21
CA PRO A 68 -6.32 16.83 18.40
C PRO A 68 -5.58 15.48 18.42
N SER A 69 -5.37 14.91 19.62
CA SER A 69 -4.66 13.62 19.81
C SER A 69 -5.40 12.74 20.82
N GLY A 70 -5.08 11.45 20.84
CA GLY A 70 -5.62 10.51 21.83
C GLY A 70 -7.16 10.41 21.77
N GLN A 71 -7.82 10.55 22.93
CA GLN A 71 -9.27 10.37 23.06
C GLN A 71 -10.09 11.37 22.21
N GLU A 72 -9.65 12.63 22.12
CA GLU A 72 -10.39 13.64 21.33
C GLU A 72 -10.40 13.26 19.85
N LEU A 73 -9.25 12.85 19.32
CA LEU A 73 -9.15 12.39 17.93
C LEU A 73 -9.98 11.12 17.70
N GLN A 74 -9.95 10.18 18.65
CA GLN A 74 -10.76 8.96 18.58
C GLN A 74 -12.26 9.28 18.57
N GLN A 75 -12.72 10.24 19.40
CA GLN A 75 -14.10 10.68 19.41
C GLN A 75 -14.49 11.34 18.08
N MET A 76 -13.62 12.17 17.51
CA MET A 76 -13.86 12.76 16.19
C MET A 76 -13.96 11.70 15.09
N MET A 77 -13.08 10.71 15.11
CA MET A 77 -13.15 9.57 14.18
C MET A 77 -14.42 8.74 14.37
N ALA A 78 -14.90 8.58 15.59
CA ALA A 78 -16.16 7.87 15.87
C ALA A 78 -17.39 8.64 15.37
N MET A 79 -17.39 9.97 15.51
CA MET A 79 -18.52 10.82 15.11
C MET A 79 -18.58 11.04 13.60
N TRP A 80 -17.45 11.34 12.96
CA TRP A 80 -17.41 11.78 11.56
C TRP A 80 -16.82 10.73 10.60
N GLY A 81 -16.15 9.72 11.14
CA GLY A 81 -15.40 8.74 10.37
C GLY A 81 -13.96 9.18 10.06
N PRO A 82 -13.08 8.23 9.68
CA PRO A 82 -11.72 8.52 9.24
C PRO A 82 -11.69 9.00 7.78
N ALA A 83 -11.07 10.15 7.53
CA ALA A 83 -10.75 10.61 6.18
C ALA A 83 -9.62 9.79 5.56
N ALA A 84 -8.60 9.48 6.36
CA ALA A 84 -7.52 8.58 6.01
C ALA A 84 -6.93 7.92 7.27
N LYS A 85 -6.47 6.68 7.15
CA LYS A 85 -5.88 5.89 8.22
C LYS A 85 -4.37 5.75 8.01
N PRO A 86 -3.59 5.45 9.07
CA PRO A 86 -2.18 5.11 8.91
C PRO A 86 -1.99 3.98 7.90
N GLY A 87 -1.07 4.16 6.95
CA GLY A 87 -0.82 3.25 5.83
C GLY A 87 -1.65 3.54 4.57
N ASP A 88 -2.70 4.36 4.64
CA ASP A 88 -3.44 4.76 3.45
C ASP A 88 -2.59 5.68 2.57
N GLN A 89 -2.73 5.53 1.25
CA GLN A 89 -2.18 6.50 0.30
C GLN A 89 -3.10 7.72 0.21
N ALA A 90 -2.51 8.92 0.21
CA ALA A 90 -3.22 10.18 0.02
C ALA A 90 -2.48 11.07 -0.97
N ARG A 91 -3.21 12.02 -1.56
CA ARG A 91 -2.64 13.06 -2.43
C ARG A 91 -2.72 14.40 -1.74
N ILE A 92 -1.60 15.13 -1.70
CA ILE A 92 -1.60 16.55 -1.31
C ILE A 92 -2.27 17.33 -2.45
N SER A 93 -3.48 17.83 -2.20
CA SER A 93 -4.30 18.51 -3.19
C SER A 93 -4.20 20.04 -3.15
N ALA A 94 -3.76 20.60 -2.02
CA ALA A 94 -3.49 22.03 -1.91
C ALA A 94 -2.46 22.31 -0.82
N ILE A 95 -1.66 23.35 -1.06
CA ILE A 95 -0.72 23.92 -0.09
C ILE A 95 -0.96 25.44 -0.05
N ILE A 96 -1.28 25.95 1.13
CA ILE A 96 -1.59 27.37 1.35
C ILE A 96 -0.68 27.88 2.46
N ILE A 97 0.33 28.66 2.06
CA ILE A 97 1.27 29.30 2.97
C ILE A 97 0.66 30.63 3.44
N LYS A 98 0.32 30.70 4.73
CA LYS A 98 -0.16 31.88 5.46
C LYS A 98 0.99 32.54 6.23
N ASP A 99 0.67 33.53 7.06
CA ASP A 99 1.69 34.25 7.85
C ASP A 99 2.38 33.34 8.86
N ASP A 100 1.60 32.60 9.67
CA ASP A 100 2.06 31.80 10.81
C ASP A 100 2.04 30.28 10.56
N ARG A 101 1.53 29.82 9.42
CA ARG A 101 1.30 28.39 9.16
C ARG A 101 1.29 28.04 7.68
N ILE A 102 1.49 26.75 7.40
CA ILE A 102 1.28 26.15 6.09
C ILE A 102 0.13 25.14 6.19
N HIS A 103 -0.91 25.34 5.40
CA HIS A 103 -2.09 24.50 5.36
C HIS A 103 -2.00 23.51 4.21
N PHE A 104 -2.09 22.21 4.51
CA PHE A 104 -2.06 21.13 3.53
C PHE A 104 -3.41 20.43 3.47
N GLU A 105 -4.06 20.45 2.31
CA GLU A 105 -5.27 19.67 2.06
C GLU A 105 -4.88 18.31 1.45
N ILE A 106 -5.48 17.23 1.95
CA ILE A 106 -5.38 15.90 1.35
C ILE A 106 -6.68 15.52 0.66
N ASN A 107 -6.57 14.83 -0.47
CA ASN A 107 -7.71 14.25 -1.21
C ASN A 107 -8.84 15.25 -1.46
N GLY A 108 -8.52 16.50 -1.82
CA GLY A 108 -9.48 17.56 -2.14
C GLY A 108 -9.95 18.40 -0.95
N GLY A 109 -9.41 18.15 0.25
CA GLY A 109 -9.69 18.92 1.46
C GLY A 109 -11.01 18.56 2.16
N PRO A 110 -11.28 19.17 3.33
CA PRO A 110 -12.43 18.83 4.18
C PRO A 110 -13.78 19.25 3.59
N VAL A 111 -13.77 20.19 2.63
CA VAL A 111 -14.98 20.73 2.00
C VAL A 111 -14.81 20.68 0.50
N LYS A 112 -15.74 20.02 -0.19
CA LYS A 112 -15.76 19.98 -1.65
C LYS A 112 -15.93 21.39 -2.21
N LYS A 113 -14.90 21.92 -2.86
CA LYS A 113 -14.96 23.15 -3.66
C LYS A 113 -15.69 22.86 -4.99
N GLN A 114 -17.01 22.61 -4.92
CA GLN A 114 -17.85 22.41 -6.11
C GLN A 114 -17.82 23.68 -6.95
N LYS A 115 -17.31 23.60 -8.18
CA LYS A 115 -17.30 24.76 -9.07
C LYS A 115 -18.74 25.04 -9.52
N TRP A 116 -19.11 26.32 -9.65
CA TRP A 116 -20.49 26.73 -9.89
C TRP A 116 -21.16 26.03 -11.09
N TYR A 117 -20.39 25.76 -12.15
CA TYR A 117 -20.85 25.06 -13.35
C TYR A 117 -21.19 23.57 -13.15
N GLN A 118 -20.67 22.92 -12.10
CA GLN A 118 -21.04 21.54 -11.73
C GLN A 118 -22.45 21.46 -11.10
N ARG A 119 -23.07 22.61 -10.80
CA ARG A 119 -24.44 22.70 -10.26
C ARG A 119 -25.47 23.09 -11.32
N ILE A 120 -25.06 23.36 -12.56
CA ILE A 120 -26.01 23.69 -13.63
C ILE A 120 -26.65 22.38 -14.09
N GLN A 121 -27.86 22.14 -13.61
CA GLN A 121 -28.74 21.09 -14.11
C GLN A 121 -29.57 21.71 -15.23
N VAL A 122 -29.36 21.28 -16.48
CA VAL A 122 -30.24 21.65 -17.59
C VAL A 122 -31.28 20.56 -17.74
N GLY A 123 -32.47 20.79 -17.16
CA GLY A 123 -33.61 19.90 -17.31
C GLY A 123 -34.29 20.12 -18.66
N GLY A 124 -34.08 19.19 -19.60
CA GLY A 124 -34.94 18.98 -20.77
C GLY A 124 -35.86 17.79 -20.51
N GLY A 125 -37.13 17.88 -20.92
CA GLY A 125 -38.19 16.93 -20.57
C GLY A 125 -37.79 15.45 -20.71
N GLY A 126 -37.78 14.72 -19.59
CA GLY A 126 -37.61 13.26 -19.58
C GLY A 126 -36.69 12.69 -18.49
N GLY A 127 -35.85 13.50 -17.83
CA GLY A 127 -35.04 13.01 -16.72
C GLY A 127 -33.89 13.94 -16.34
N MET A 128 -33.63 14.04 -15.03
CA MET A 128 -32.47 14.75 -14.51
C MET A 128 -31.24 13.85 -14.66
N THR A 129 -30.28 14.22 -15.51
CA THR A 129 -28.96 13.57 -15.54
C THR A 129 -27.90 14.63 -15.29
N GLN A 130 -27.08 14.42 -14.25
CA GLN A 130 -25.95 15.30 -13.96
C GLN A 130 -24.88 15.13 -15.06
N ILE A 131 -24.41 16.24 -15.64
CA ILE A 131 -23.41 16.27 -16.72
C ILE A 131 -21.96 16.14 -16.18
N ALA A 132 -21.76 16.05 -14.86
CA ALA A 132 -20.42 15.99 -14.30
C ALA A 132 -19.78 14.61 -14.54
N PRO A 133 -18.52 14.54 -15.01
CA PRO A 133 -17.75 13.31 -14.95
C PRO A 133 -17.65 12.91 -13.47
N ASN A 134 -18.20 11.76 -13.13
CA ASN A 134 -17.99 11.14 -11.83
C ASN A 134 -16.55 10.63 -11.86
N ASP A 135 -15.58 11.45 -11.43
CA ASP A 135 -14.19 11.00 -11.30
C ASP A 135 -14.16 9.87 -10.25
N PRO A 136 -13.95 8.61 -10.64
CA PRO A 136 -13.97 7.49 -9.71
C PRO A 136 -12.77 7.53 -8.74
N ASN A 137 -11.77 8.37 -9.00
CA ASN A 137 -10.65 8.65 -8.09
C ASN A 137 -10.89 9.83 -7.15
N ALA A 138 -12.03 10.51 -7.24
CA ALA A 138 -12.42 11.55 -6.29
C ALA A 138 -12.86 10.91 -4.96
N ASN A 139 -11.89 10.50 -4.13
CA ASN A 139 -12.15 10.05 -2.77
C ASN A 139 -12.96 11.14 -2.03
N PRO A 140 -14.24 10.90 -1.66
CA PRO A 140 -15.12 11.94 -1.13
C PRO A 140 -14.81 12.34 0.33
N ARG A 141 -13.61 12.01 0.82
CA ARG A 141 -13.20 11.99 2.22
C ARG A 141 -11.87 12.72 2.43
N GLY A 142 -11.74 13.94 1.92
CA GLY A 142 -10.56 14.78 2.16
C GLY A 142 -10.49 15.31 3.59
N SER A 143 -9.30 15.76 3.98
CA SER A 143 -9.02 16.39 5.28
C SER A 143 -7.86 17.38 5.11
N TYR A 144 -7.32 17.91 6.21
CA TYR A 144 -6.17 18.79 6.17
C TYR A 144 -5.30 18.69 7.42
N VAL A 145 -4.06 19.16 7.29
CA VAL A 145 -3.18 19.47 8.42
C VAL A 145 -2.64 20.89 8.30
N ASP A 146 -2.68 21.65 9.39
CA ASP A 146 -1.98 22.92 9.53
C ASP A 146 -0.63 22.68 10.21
N LEU A 147 0.48 22.96 9.51
CA LEU A 147 1.80 23.06 10.13
C LEU A 147 1.98 24.49 10.68
N VAL A 148 1.95 24.65 12.00
CA VAL A 148 1.93 25.95 12.68
C VAL A 148 3.30 26.30 13.23
N PHE A 149 3.73 27.53 12.99
CA PHE A 149 4.95 28.14 13.49
C PHE A 149 4.62 29.19 14.55
N ASN A 150 5.59 29.55 15.39
CA ASN A 150 5.34 30.47 16.50
C ASN A 150 5.13 31.92 16.09
N HIS A 151 5.80 32.37 15.02
CA HIS A 151 5.77 33.78 14.62
C HIS A 151 5.43 33.95 13.15
N TYR A 152 6.23 33.32 12.29
CA TYR A 152 6.00 33.30 10.86
C TYR A 152 6.52 31.99 10.27
N VAL A 153 6.11 31.68 9.04
CA VAL A 153 6.70 30.60 8.26
C VAL A 153 8.15 30.96 7.91
N PRO A 154 9.16 30.22 8.41
CA PRO A 154 10.55 30.52 8.15
C PRO A 154 10.95 30.16 6.72
N GLU A 155 12.12 30.62 6.32
CA GLU A 155 12.83 30.13 5.14
C GLU A 155 13.18 28.66 5.37
N LEU A 156 12.80 27.80 4.44
CA LEU A 156 12.96 26.36 4.56
C LEU A 156 12.97 25.70 3.18
N THR A 157 13.80 24.67 3.05
CA THR A 157 13.93 23.84 1.86
C THR A 157 12.78 22.83 1.75
N PRO A 158 12.53 22.26 0.56
CA PRO A 158 11.55 21.18 0.40
C PRO A 158 11.82 19.98 1.31
N GLN A 159 13.09 19.62 1.52
CA GLN A 159 13.44 18.49 2.37
C GLN A 159 13.13 18.77 3.84
N GLU A 160 13.52 19.94 4.36
CA GLU A 160 13.19 20.34 5.74
C GLU A 160 11.68 20.37 5.98
N LEU A 161 10.89 20.79 4.99
CA LEU A 161 9.43 20.74 5.08
C LEU A 161 8.89 19.31 5.19
N LYS A 162 9.45 18.37 4.41
CA LYS A 162 9.09 16.93 4.48
C LYS A 162 9.43 16.37 5.85
N ASP A 163 10.60 16.72 6.38
CA ASP A 163 11.05 16.26 7.70
C ASP A 163 10.13 16.79 8.82
N LEU A 164 9.72 18.06 8.73
CA LEU A 164 8.73 18.64 9.66
C LEU A 164 7.37 17.95 9.58
N LEU A 165 6.95 17.50 8.40
CA LEU A 165 5.69 16.80 8.16
C LEU A 165 5.76 15.28 8.42
N HIS A 166 6.94 14.75 8.72
CA HIS A 166 7.14 13.32 8.97
C HIS A 166 6.25 12.71 10.07
N PRO A 167 5.75 13.45 11.09
CA PRO A 167 4.76 12.89 12.02
C PRO A 167 3.40 12.54 11.39
N VAL A 168 3.05 13.17 10.25
CA VAL A 168 1.74 12.98 9.58
C VAL A 168 1.83 12.29 8.23
N PHE A 169 2.90 12.53 7.49
CA PHE A 169 3.09 12.00 6.14
C PHE A 169 4.42 11.26 6.02
N ASP A 170 4.41 10.17 5.27
CA ASP A 170 5.61 9.52 4.76
C ASP A 170 5.72 9.81 3.26
N PHE A 171 6.76 10.55 2.89
CA PHE A 171 7.07 10.94 1.51
C PHE A 171 7.98 9.91 0.80
N ASN A 172 8.56 8.96 1.55
CA ASN A 172 9.53 8.00 1.06
C ASN A 172 8.97 6.58 0.98
N ALA A 173 7.77 6.35 1.51
CA ALA A 173 7.09 5.07 1.45
C ALA A 173 6.84 4.65 -0.01
N LYS A 174 7.36 3.47 -0.35
CA LYS A 174 7.12 2.82 -1.64
C LYS A 174 5.73 2.19 -1.64
N SER A 175 5.06 2.24 -2.79
CA SER A 175 3.85 1.46 -2.98
C SER A 175 4.12 -0.04 -2.87
N ALA A 176 3.09 -0.83 -2.54
CA ALA A 176 3.22 -2.28 -2.48
C ALA A 176 3.79 -2.87 -3.79
N VAL A 177 3.41 -2.28 -4.93
CA VAL A 177 3.93 -2.67 -6.25
C VAL A 177 5.40 -2.31 -6.38
N GLU A 178 5.83 -1.09 -6.02
CA GLU A 178 7.24 -0.70 -6.09
C GLU A 178 8.11 -1.53 -5.14
N ALA A 179 7.66 -1.75 -3.91
CA ALA A 179 8.34 -2.60 -2.95
C ALA A 179 8.46 -4.04 -3.46
N TYR A 180 7.43 -4.57 -4.13
CA TYR A 180 7.48 -5.86 -4.79
C TYR A 180 8.48 -5.88 -5.96
N LEU A 181 8.43 -4.87 -6.84
CA LEU A 181 9.33 -4.73 -7.99
C LEU A 181 10.81 -4.70 -7.59
N ASP A 182 11.14 -4.18 -6.40
CA ASP A 182 12.51 -4.14 -5.88
C ASP A 182 13.03 -5.51 -5.42
N THR A 183 12.14 -6.47 -5.18
CA THR A 183 12.51 -7.85 -4.84
C THR A 183 12.77 -8.72 -6.08
N LEU A 184 12.38 -8.25 -7.27
CA LEU A 184 12.45 -9.01 -8.51
C LEU A 184 13.79 -8.83 -9.23
N PRO A 185 14.27 -9.84 -9.98
CA PRO A 185 15.44 -9.70 -10.83
C PRO A 185 15.27 -8.57 -11.86
N PRO A 186 16.35 -7.84 -12.25
CA PRO A 186 16.24 -6.70 -13.16
C PRO A 186 15.55 -7.01 -14.50
N LYS A 187 15.75 -8.22 -15.03
CA LYS A 187 15.10 -8.68 -16.28
C LYS A 187 13.58 -8.70 -16.14
N VAL A 188 13.07 -9.23 -15.03
CA VAL A 188 11.63 -9.29 -14.72
C VAL A 188 11.08 -7.90 -14.47
N GLN A 189 11.81 -7.08 -13.70
CA GLN A 189 11.40 -5.72 -13.39
C GLN A 189 11.22 -4.88 -14.67
N ASN A 190 12.14 -5.01 -15.63
CA ASN A 190 12.08 -4.32 -16.92
C ASN A 190 10.89 -4.80 -17.76
N ALA A 191 10.63 -6.11 -17.80
CA ALA A 191 9.48 -6.66 -18.50
C ALA A 191 8.16 -6.20 -17.89
N ILE A 192 8.03 -6.18 -16.54
CA ILE A 192 6.83 -5.64 -15.88
C ILE A 192 6.62 -4.16 -16.21
N LYS A 193 7.68 -3.33 -16.13
CA LYS A 193 7.62 -1.91 -16.53
C LYS A 193 7.24 -1.73 -18.00
N GLY A 194 7.70 -2.64 -18.87
CA GLY A 194 7.37 -2.69 -20.29
C GLY A 194 5.99 -3.27 -20.62
N HIS A 195 5.21 -3.71 -19.63
CA HIS A 195 3.97 -4.46 -19.83
C HIS A 195 4.19 -5.71 -20.71
N GLU A 196 5.31 -6.41 -20.51
CA GLU A 196 5.68 -7.64 -21.20
C GLU A 196 5.66 -8.85 -20.26
N VAL A 197 5.27 -10.00 -20.80
CA VAL A 197 5.29 -11.28 -20.08
C VAL A 197 6.44 -12.13 -20.59
N LEU A 198 7.22 -12.69 -19.67
CA LEU A 198 8.32 -13.60 -19.96
C LEU A 198 7.97 -15.03 -19.53
N VAL A 199 8.47 -16.01 -20.27
CA VAL A 199 8.41 -17.42 -19.86
C VAL A 199 9.23 -17.60 -18.58
N GLY A 200 8.64 -18.25 -17.57
CA GLY A 200 9.19 -18.42 -16.23
C GLY A 200 8.66 -17.40 -15.21
N MET A 201 7.89 -16.38 -15.61
CA MET A 201 7.17 -15.53 -14.65
C MET A 201 6.09 -16.31 -13.91
N ASN A 202 5.71 -15.84 -12.73
CA ASN A 202 4.58 -16.36 -11.98
C ASN A 202 3.31 -15.55 -12.23
N ARG A 203 2.15 -16.03 -11.76
CA ARG A 203 0.86 -15.35 -12.00
C ARG A 203 0.82 -13.93 -11.46
N GLU A 204 1.42 -13.69 -10.29
CA GLU A 204 1.45 -12.35 -9.68
C GLU A 204 2.27 -11.36 -10.52
N MET A 205 3.42 -11.77 -11.06
CA MET A 205 4.21 -10.94 -11.97
C MET A 205 3.44 -10.62 -13.26
N VAL A 206 2.70 -11.59 -13.80
CA VAL A 206 1.87 -11.36 -15.00
C VAL A 206 0.73 -10.39 -14.69
N VAL A 207 0.06 -10.53 -13.55
CA VAL A 207 -0.97 -9.57 -13.13
C VAL A 207 -0.38 -8.18 -12.88
N THR A 208 0.81 -8.10 -12.30
CA THR A 208 1.50 -6.82 -12.08
C THR A 208 1.88 -6.15 -13.40
N SER A 209 2.24 -6.93 -14.42
CA SER A 209 2.62 -6.45 -15.75
C SER A 209 1.44 -6.06 -16.64
N LYS A 210 0.44 -6.93 -16.77
CA LYS A 210 -0.67 -6.81 -17.74
C LYS A 210 -2.04 -6.58 -17.09
N GLY A 211 -2.12 -6.57 -15.76
CA GLY A 211 -3.38 -6.57 -15.04
C GLY A 211 -4.05 -7.95 -15.00
N ARG A 212 -5.26 -8.00 -14.44
CA ARG A 212 -6.06 -9.23 -14.40
C ARG A 212 -6.45 -9.63 -15.80
N ALA A 213 -6.23 -10.90 -16.15
CA ALA A 213 -6.60 -11.42 -17.45
C ALA A 213 -8.12 -11.28 -17.70
N PRO A 214 -8.53 -10.66 -18.82
CA PRO A 214 -9.94 -10.50 -19.17
C PRO A 214 -10.60 -11.84 -19.50
N LYS A 215 -9.84 -12.77 -20.08
CA LYS A 215 -10.30 -14.12 -20.42
C LYS A 215 -9.31 -15.18 -19.95
N LYS A 216 -9.85 -16.27 -19.42
CA LYS A 216 -9.09 -17.43 -18.92
C LYS A 216 -9.71 -18.72 -19.45
N ILE A 217 -8.89 -19.63 -19.93
CA ILE A 217 -9.29 -20.97 -20.38
C ILE A 217 -8.48 -21.97 -19.58
N ARG A 218 -9.11 -23.04 -19.12
CA ARG A 218 -8.44 -24.14 -18.44
C ARG A 218 -8.54 -25.39 -19.31
N GLU A 219 -7.42 -26.06 -19.47
CA GLU A 219 -7.28 -27.27 -20.27
C GLU A 219 -6.58 -28.32 -19.41
N LYS A 220 -7.03 -29.56 -19.50
CA LYS A 220 -6.40 -30.68 -18.82
C LYS A 220 -5.95 -31.69 -19.88
N ASP A 221 -4.66 -31.97 -19.90
CA ASP A 221 -4.06 -32.98 -20.77
C ASP A 221 -3.36 -34.02 -19.91
N GLY A 222 -3.94 -35.21 -19.85
CA GLY A 222 -3.54 -36.26 -18.91
C GLY A 222 -3.61 -35.79 -17.46
N ASP A 223 -2.45 -35.72 -16.81
CA ASP A 223 -2.29 -35.28 -15.41
C ASP A 223 -1.84 -33.82 -15.28
N THR A 224 -1.60 -33.13 -16.41
CA THR A 224 -1.15 -31.72 -16.39
C THR A 224 -2.33 -30.78 -16.60
N GLU A 225 -2.46 -29.80 -15.70
CA GLU A 225 -3.44 -28.72 -15.80
C GLU A 225 -2.79 -27.46 -16.37
N TYR A 226 -3.32 -27.01 -17.50
CA TYR A 226 -2.93 -25.78 -18.16
C TYR A 226 -3.97 -24.70 -17.94
N GLU A 227 -3.51 -23.46 -17.80
CA GLU A 227 -4.39 -22.29 -17.78
C GLU A 227 -3.87 -21.25 -18.78
N ASP A 228 -4.68 -20.92 -19.77
CA ASP A 228 -4.38 -19.93 -20.78
C ASP A 228 -5.06 -18.62 -20.43
N TRP A 229 -4.27 -17.57 -20.21
CA TRP A 229 -4.74 -16.20 -20.05
C TRP A 229 -4.60 -15.48 -21.38
N ILE A 230 -5.67 -14.81 -21.79
CA ILE A 230 -5.73 -14.11 -23.07
C ILE A 230 -5.87 -12.62 -22.77
N TYR A 231 -4.94 -11.82 -23.27
CA TYR A 231 -4.93 -10.36 -23.16
C TYR A 231 -5.12 -9.74 -24.53
N GLY A 232 -6.02 -8.75 -24.63
CA GLY A 232 -6.35 -8.09 -25.89
C GLY A 232 -7.46 -8.80 -26.68
N GLU A 233 -8.00 -8.08 -27.65
CA GLU A 233 -9.00 -8.58 -28.60
C GLU A 233 -8.69 -8.03 -30.00
N PRO A 234 -8.90 -8.80 -31.08
CA PRO A 234 -8.74 -8.31 -32.44
C PRO A 234 -9.58 -7.05 -32.69
N PRO A 235 -9.07 -6.04 -33.44
CA PRO A 235 -7.89 -6.09 -34.30
C PRO A 235 -6.57 -5.71 -33.60
N HIS A 236 -6.53 -5.59 -32.28
CA HIS A 236 -5.29 -5.27 -31.54
C HIS A 236 -4.41 -6.50 -31.33
N ASP A 237 -3.18 -6.28 -30.86
CA ASP A 237 -2.28 -7.36 -30.47
C ASP A 237 -2.95 -8.24 -29.40
N VAL A 238 -2.82 -9.55 -29.53
CA VAL A 238 -3.37 -10.53 -28.58
C VAL A 238 -2.25 -11.37 -28.00
N ASP A 239 -2.11 -11.36 -26.68
CA ASP A 239 -1.14 -12.18 -25.95
C ASP A 239 -1.85 -13.38 -25.32
N PHE A 240 -1.38 -14.58 -25.66
CA PHE A 240 -1.77 -15.85 -25.07
C PHE A 240 -0.67 -16.30 -24.10
N VAL A 241 -0.98 -16.32 -22.82
CA VAL A 241 -0.04 -16.69 -21.74
C VAL A 241 -0.51 -18.00 -21.13
N ARG A 242 0.22 -19.08 -21.39
CA ARG A 242 -0.06 -20.41 -20.86
C ARG A 242 0.72 -20.65 -19.57
N PHE A 243 0.00 -21.04 -18.53
CA PHE A 243 0.53 -21.40 -17.23
C PHE A 243 0.47 -22.91 -17.01
N VAL A 244 1.44 -23.42 -16.26
CA VAL A 244 1.35 -24.72 -15.56
C VAL A 244 1.54 -24.42 -14.08
N ALA A 245 0.58 -24.83 -13.26
CA ALA A 245 0.50 -24.42 -11.85
C ALA A 245 0.58 -22.88 -11.69
N ASP A 246 1.71 -22.36 -11.20
CA ASP A 246 1.96 -20.92 -11.01
C ASP A 246 2.95 -20.32 -12.01
N GLU A 247 3.59 -21.10 -12.88
CA GLU A 247 4.65 -20.64 -13.79
C GLU A 247 4.16 -20.51 -15.24
N VAL A 248 4.55 -19.42 -15.91
CA VAL A 248 4.35 -19.22 -17.35
C VAL A 248 5.27 -20.17 -18.12
N VAL A 249 4.69 -21.09 -18.89
CA VAL A 249 5.44 -22.06 -19.71
C VAL A 249 5.48 -21.69 -21.19
N ARG A 250 4.56 -20.84 -21.66
CA ARG A 250 4.52 -20.38 -23.05
C ARG A 250 3.83 -19.03 -23.16
N VAL A 251 4.42 -18.16 -23.99
CA VAL A 251 3.82 -16.88 -24.40
C VAL A 251 3.71 -16.88 -25.91
N GLU A 252 2.52 -16.61 -26.43
CA GLU A 252 2.26 -16.46 -27.87
C GLU A 252 1.63 -15.09 -28.12
N ILE A 253 2.27 -14.27 -28.95
CA ILE A 253 1.83 -12.92 -29.29
C ILE A 253 1.38 -12.93 -30.75
N MET A 254 0.11 -12.59 -30.96
CA MET A 254 -0.46 -12.35 -32.28
C MET A 254 -0.46 -10.85 -32.52
N LYS A 255 0.46 -10.36 -33.34
CA LYS A 255 0.51 -8.93 -33.68
C LYS A 255 -0.56 -8.54 -34.70
N VAL A 256 -0.98 -7.28 -34.70
CA VAL A 256 -1.88 -6.71 -35.71
C VAL A 256 -1.32 -6.87 -37.13
N SER A 257 0.00 -6.91 -37.28
CA SER A 257 0.68 -7.15 -38.57
C SER A 257 0.47 -8.56 -39.12
N GLY A 258 -0.12 -9.48 -38.35
CA GLY A 258 -0.25 -10.90 -38.66
C GLY A 258 0.98 -11.73 -38.27
N GLU A 259 2.02 -11.11 -37.73
CA GLU A 259 3.19 -11.81 -37.21
C GLU A 259 2.84 -12.56 -35.90
N LYS A 260 3.16 -13.85 -35.86
CA LYS A 260 3.02 -14.69 -34.67
C LYS A 260 4.38 -14.91 -34.02
N VAL A 261 4.54 -14.44 -32.79
CA VAL A 261 5.77 -14.63 -31.99
C VAL A 261 5.47 -15.65 -30.89
N VAL A 262 6.16 -16.80 -30.90
CA VAL A 262 6.00 -17.85 -29.89
C VAL A 262 7.27 -17.99 -29.08
N ARG A 263 7.13 -17.93 -27.75
CA ARG A 263 8.22 -18.11 -26.79
C ARG A 263 7.88 -19.27 -25.86
N THR A 264 8.77 -20.25 -25.80
CA THR A 264 8.64 -21.44 -24.94
C THR A 264 9.90 -21.70 -24.11
N GLU A 265 11.00 -21.03 -24.43
CA GLU A 265 12.25 -21.17 -23.68
C GLU A 265 12.16 -20.38 -22.38
N LYS A 266 12.60 -20.96 -21.26
CA LYS A 266 12.58 -20.31 -19.95
C LYS A 266 13.51 -19.10 -19.96
N GLU A 267 12.91 -17.91 -19.99
CA GLU A 267 13.63 -16.65 -20.08
C GLU A 267 14.08 -16.13 -18.71
N VAL A 268 13.41 -16.57 -17.64
CA VAL A 268 13.66 -16.15 -16.27
C VAL A 268 13.86 -17.38 -15.40
N ASN A 269 14.99 -17.44 -14.69
CA ASN A 269 15.19 -18.40 -13.63
C ASN A 269 14.87 -17.74 -12.28
N LEU A 270 13.66 -17.98 -11.78
CA LEU A 270 13.29 -17.60 -10.44
C LEU A 270 13.59 -18.79 -9.53
N GLU A 271 14.45 -18.57 -8.54
CA GLU A 271 14.54 -19.52 -7.43
C GLU A 271 13.14 -19.56 -6.80
N GLN A 272 12.48 -20.71 -6.92
CA GLN A 272 11.25 -20.92 -6.17
C GLN A 272 11.61 -20.74 -4.70
N PRO A 273 10.88 -19.92 -3.92
CA PRO A 273 11.08 -19.93 -2.49
C PRO A 273 10.91 -21.38 -2.08
N THR A 274 12.00 -21.99 -1.60
CA THR A 274 11.95 -23.29 -0.96
C THR A 274 10.97 -23.11 0.18
N VAL A 275 9.70 -23.45 -0.06
CA VAL A 275 8.80 -23.87 1.00
C VAL A 275 9.67 -24.86 1.73
N ALA A 276 10.01 -24.56 2.98
CA ALA A 276 10.75 -25.49 3.80
C ALA A 276 9.96 -26.79 3.76
N GLN A 277 10.37 -27.70 2.88
CA GLN A 277 10.18 -29.11 3.07
C GLN A 277 11.00 -29.32 4.34
N ASN A 278 10.35 -29.14 5.49
CA ASN A 278 10.79 -29.84 6.68
C ASN A 278 10.98 -31.27 6.17
N PRO A 279 12.22 -31.79 6.09
CA PRO A 279 12.35 -33.21 5.97
C PRO A 279 11.52 -33.74 7.14
N ALA A 280 10.57 -34.63 6.85
CA ALA A 280 9.89 -35.38 7.87
C ALA A 280 10.94 -36.27 8.56
N GLN A 281 11.84 -35.65 9.32
CA GLN A 281 12.46 -36.26 10.47
C GLN A 281 11.35 -36.32 11.50
N PRO A 282 10.98 -37.50 11.99
CA PRO A 282 10.17 -37.59 13.19
C PRO A 282 10.99 -36.97 14.32
N GLU A 283 10.79 -35.68 14.57
CA GLU A 283 11.26 -35.03 15.79
C GLU A 283 10.62 -35.78 16.96
N VAL A 284 11.44 -36.53 17.68
CA VAL A 284 11.10 -37.06 19.00
C VAL A 284 10.87 -35.84 19.89
N ARG A 285 9.61 -35.43 20.00
CA ARG A 285 9.20 -34.35 20.91
C ARG A 285 9.66 -34.74 22.32
N PRO A 286 10.44 -33.91 23.02
CA PRO A 286 10.79 -34.18 24.41
C PRO A 286 9.50 -34.27 25.23
N ALA A 287 9.45 -35.20 26.19
CA ALA A 287 8.26 -35.58 26.95
C ALA A 287 7.57 -34.44 27.72
N ASN A 288 8.17 -33.24 27.75
CA ASN A 288 7.71 -32.07 28.49
C ASN A 288 7.34 -30.87 27.60
N ALA A 289 6.83 -31.12 26.39
CA ALA A 289 6.20 -30.05 25.60
C ALA A 289 4.85 -29.65 26.24
N PRO A 290 4.59 -28.35 26.51
CA PRO A 290 3.35 -27.92 27.15
C PRO A 290 2.16 -28.25 26.27
N THR A 291 1.23 -29.07 26.77
CA THR A 291 0.00 -29.43 26.07
C THR A 291 -1.14 -28.50 26.49
N LEU A 292 -2.06 -28.18 25.58
CA LEU A 292 -3.31 -27.44 25.85
C LEU A 292 -4.33 -28.25 26.70
N ARG A 293 -3.93 -29.40 27.24
CA ARG A 293 -4.79 -30.31 28.00
C ARG A 293 -4.92 -29.85 29.45
N ARG A 294 -6.10 -30.00 30.05
CA ARG A 294 -6.25 -29.86 31.50
C ARG A 294 -5.70 -31.10 32.21
N PRO A 295 -5.15 -30.96 33.44
CA PRO A 295 -4.76 -32.10 34.24
C PRO A 295 -5.92 -33.09 34.43
N GLY A 296 -5.76 -34.34 34.01
CA GLY A 296 -6.74 -35.43 34.20
C GLY A 296 -7.45 -35.94 32.93
N GLU A 297 -7.17 -35.41 31.74
CA GLU A 297 -7.78 -35.89 30.50
C GLU A 297 -7.01 -37.09 29.92
N GLU A 298 -7.60 -38.30 29.98
CA GLU A 298 -7.02 -39.52 29.43
C GLU A 298 -6.95 -39.50 27.88
N PRO A 299 -5.90 -40.09 27.27
CA PRO A 299 -5.77 -40.15 25.82
C PRO A 299 -6.76 -41.15 25.21
N ASP A 300 -7.58 -40.65 24.29
CA ASP A 300 -8.51 -41.49 23.54
C ASP A 300 -7.75 -42.46 22.60
N SER A 301 -7.94 -43.76 22.79
CA SER A 301 -7.22 -44.84 22.10
C SER A 301 -7.61 -45.01 20.62
N ARG A 302 -8.45 -44.11 20.10
CA ARG A 302 -8.87 -44.07 18.69
C ARG A 302 -8.24 -42.94 17.88
N SER A 303 -7.29 -42.19 18.46
CA SER A 303 -6.47 -41.26 17.69
C SER A 303 -5.49 -42.01 16.78
N PRO A 304 -5.36 -41.64 15.49
CA PRO A 304 -4.50 -42.35 14.52
C PRO A 304 -2.99 -42.23 14.81
N ALA A 305 -2.60 -41.56 15.89
CA ALA A 305 -1.22 -41.34 16.29
C ALA A 305 -0.63 -42.42 17.20
N SER A 306 -1.39 -43.47 17.53
CA SER A 306 -0.96 -44.53 18.46
C SER A 306 -1.23 -45.93 17.92
N ALA A 307 -0.59 -46.32 16.83
CA ALA A 307 -0.47 -47.73 16.45
C ALA A 307 0.96 -48.01 15.97
N PRO A 308 1.67 -49.00 16.55
CA PRO A 308 2.96 -49.43 16.03
C PRO A 308 2.76 -50.28 14.76
N ASP A 309 3.78 -50.27 13.93
CA ASP A 309 3.85 -50.87 12.59
C ASP A 309 3.22 -52.26 12.45
N GLY A 310 2.51 -52.45 11.33
CA GLY A 310 2.23 -53.77 10.78
C GLY A 310 0.78 -54.25 10.86
N ARG A 311 -0.09 -53.73 9.98
CA ARG A 311 -1.12 -54.48 9.22
C ARG A 311 -1.94 -53.51 8.36
N ARG A 312 -1.90 -53.72 7.03
CA ARG A 312 -2.68 -52.98 6.04
C ARG A 312 -4.16 -53.35 6.18
N ALA A 313 -5.01 -52.42 6.62
CA ALA A 313 -6.46 -52.58 6.56
C ALA A 313 -6.97 -52.35 5.11
N PRO A 314 -8.01 -53.05 4.63
CA PRO A 314 -8.50 -52.87 3.26
C PRO A 314 -9.22 -51.52 3.10
N ARG A 315 -9.06 -50.88 1.95
CA ARG A 315 -9.82 -49.67 1.59
C ARG A 315 -11.32 -49.99 1.51
N PRO A 316 -12.21 -49.17 2.09
CA PRO A 316 -13.65 -49.27 1.83
C PRO A 316 -13.94 -48.95 0.36
N ALA A 317 -14.82 -49.74 -0.27
CA ALA A 317 -15.29 -49.55 -1.64
C ALA A 317 -16.09 -48.24 -1.78
N ALA A 318 -15.98 -47.61 -2.95
CA ALA A 318 -16.76 -46.43 -3.30
C ALA A 318 -18.28 -46.75 -3.35
N PRO A 319 -19.16 -45.84 -2.91
CA PRO A 319 -20.60 -46.03 -3.00
C PRO A 319 -21.08 -45.97 -4.47
N PRO A 320 -22.14 -46.73 -4.82
CA PRO A 320 -22.61 -46.86 -6.19
C PRO A 320 -23.35 -45.61 -6.70
N ASP A 321 -23.21 -45.41 -8.01
CA ASP A 321 -23.91 -44.46 -8.86
C ASP A 321 -25.43 -44.67 -8.78
N LEU A 322 -26.16 -43.63 -8.34
CA LEU A 322 -27.62 -43.57 -8.42
C LEU A 322 -28.01 -42.76 -9.66
N GLY A 323 -27.98 -43.42 -10.80
CA GLY A 323 -28.66 -42.97 -11.99
C GLY A 323 -30.17 -43.23 -11.89
N GLY A 324 -30.97 -42.19 -12.19
CA GLY A 324 -32.29 -42.36 -12.79
C GLY A 324 -33.42 -41.52 -12.22
N ALA A 325 -33.85 -40.50 -12.97
CA ALA A 325 -35.19 -40.46 -13.58
C ALA A 325 -35.43 -39.10 -14.25
N GLY A 326 -35.35 -39.07 -15.58
CA GLY A 326 -35.90 -37.99 -16.40
C GLY A 326 -37.43 -38.11 -16.51
N PRO A 327 -38.16 -36.99 -16.73
CA PRO A 327 -39.60 -37.03 -16.90
C PRO A 327 -39.98 -37.56 -18.29
N THR A 328 -40.89 -38.54 -18.30
CA THR A 328 -41.50 -39.14 -19.49
C THR A 328 -42.45 -38.15 -20.18
N GLY A 329 -42.21 -37.85 -21.45
CA GLY A 329 -43.16 -37.23 -22.37
C GLY A 329 -43.57 -38.24 -23.48
N PRO A 330 -44.81 -38.18 -23.99
CA PRO A 330 -45.38 -39.24 -24.84
C PRO A 330 -44.97 -39.11 -26.32
N SER A 331 -44.71 -40.24 -26.97
CA SER A 331 -44.50 -40.33 -28.43
C SER A 331 -45.83 -40.23 -29.19
N PRO A 332 -45.85 -39.61 -30.39
CA PRO A 332 -46.98 -39.72 -31.30
C PRO A 332 -46.83 -40.90 -32.28
N ASN A 333 -47.98 -41.40 -32.72
CA ASN A 333 -48.15 -42.09 -34.01
C ASN A 333 -47.87 -41.13 -35.17
#